data_AF-A0A5D0TD37-F1
#
_entry.id   AF-A0A5D0TD37-F1
#
_cell.length_a   1.000
_cell.length_b   1.000
_cell.length_c   1.000
_cell.angle_alpha   90.00
_cell.angle_beta   90.00
_cell.angle_gamma   90.00
#
_symmetry.space_group_name_H-M   'P 1'
#
loop_
_entity.id
_entity.type
_entity.pdbx_description
1 polymer ?
#
loop_
_entity_poly.entity_id
_entity_poly.type
_entity_poly.pdbx_seq_one_letter_code
_entity_poly.pdbx_strand_id
1 'polypeptide(L)'
;GSWLTSSIFGGEFPGTIIISRFFIAHVLLIPALLLALITVHLGLVFTQKHTQWPGPGRTNGNVVGERFFPRYALKQGGFFMIVFGVIALMGGLFQINPIWLFGPYEAWVVSAASQPDWYVMFLDGSTRLMPAWQIDIPLGDGYVIPPLFWPTVVLPGILVGLSTLYPFVEARHLKDYRTHHLLQRPRDVPARTAVGAMAVSFYLVLTLSGANDVIADKFQISLNAMTWAGRVGLLILPPLAYFVTYRICLGLQQHDREVLAHGVETGIIRRLPDGKFVEVHQPLSAQDHDGHGALEYTGWVVPKKMNRLGALGPAIRGFFYPIEKPVDAPVSPGHPPVEPRPERTEISSGSESRH
;
A
#
# COMPACT_ATOMS: atom_id res chain seq x y z
N GLY A 1 -29.07 -21.13 5.64
CA GLY A 1 -30.00 -22.09 6.26
C GLY A 1 -30.48 -23.10 5.24
N SER A 2 -31.12 -24.18 5.69
CA SER A 2 -31.50 -25.35 4.89
C SER A 2 -32.36 -25.02 3.66
N TRP A 3 -33.33 -24.12 3.78
CA TRP A 3 -34.14 -23.67 2.64
C TRP A 3 -33.29 -23.09 1.51
N LEU A 4 -32.38 -22.17 1.83
CA LEU A 4 -31.51 -21.53 0.84
C LEU A 4 -30.59 -22.56 0.18
N THR A 5 -29.99 -23.48 0.95
CA THR A 5 -29.11 -24.51 0.40
C THR A 5 -29.88 -25.45 -0.52
N SER A 6 -31.02 -25.98 -0.10
CA SER A 6 -31.87 -26.84 -0.93
C SER A 6 -32.36 -26.13 -2.18
N SER A 7 -32.71 -24.83 -2.08
CA SER A 7 -33.09 -24.02 -3.23
C SER A 7 -31.94 -23.81 -4.21
N ILE A 8 -30.69 -23.64 -3.76
CA ILE A 8 -29.51 -23.43 -4.62
C ILE A 8 -29.05 -24.74 -5.29
N PHE A 9 -29.03 -25.85 -4.55
CA PHE A 9 -28.60 -27.15 -5.09
C PHE A 9 -29.71 -27.91 -5.81
N GLY A 10 -30.98 -27.53 -5.60
CA GLY A 10 -32.12 -28.30 -6.09
C GLY A 10 -32.35 -29.61 -5.34
N GLY A 11 -31.88 -29.71 -4.10
CA GLY A 11 -31.85 -30.94 -3.31
C GLY A 11 -30.64 -30.96 -2.37
N GLU A 12 -30.11 -32.16 -2.11
CA GLU A 12 -28.88 -32.36 -1.35
C GLU A 12 -27.62 -32.08 -2.18
N PHE A 13 -26.55 -31.70 -1.52
CA PHE A 13 -25.22 -31.56 -2.13
C PHE A 13 -24.70 -32.94 -2.60
N PRO A 14 -24.00 -33.05 -3.75
CA PRO A 14 -23.53 -31.97 -4.64
C PRO A 14 -24.57 -31.43 -5.64
N GLY A 15 -25.71 -32.10 -5.79
CA GLY A 15 -26.75 -31.74 -6.76
C GLY A 15 -26.32 -31.86 -8.23
N THR A 16 -27.27 -31.74 -9.16
CA THR A 16 -27.01 -31.85 -10.61
C THR A 16 -27.14 -30.52 -11.36
N ILE A 17 -27.77 -29.51 -10.74
CA ILE A 17 -28.09 -28.24 -11.40
C ILE A 17 -27.18 -27.07 -10.97
N ILE A 18 -26.33 -27.29 -9.97
CA ILE A 18 -25.50 -26.22 -9.38
C ILE A 18 -24.52 -25.62 -10.40
N ILE A 19 -23.86 -26.47 -11.19
CA ILE A 19 -22.89 -26.04 -12.20
C ILE A 19 -23.59 -25.19 -13.26
N SER A 20 -24.73 -25.64 -13.78
CA SER A 20 -25.50 -24.89 -14.78
C SER A 20 -25.98 -23.53 -14.26
N ARG A 21 -26.41 -23.47 -12.99
CA ARG A 21 -26.82 -22.21 -12.35
C ARG A 21 -25.64 -21.25 -12.18
N PHE A 22 -24.52 -21.76 -11.68
CA PHE A 22 -23.33 -20.95 -11.46
C PHE A 22 -22.68 -20.53 -12.77
N PHE A 23 -22.78 -21.32 -13.84
CA PHE A 23 -22.36 -20.92 -15.18
C PHE A 23 -23.13 -19.70 -15.67
N ILE A 24 -24.48 -19.71 -15.58
CA ILE A 24 -25.31 -18.55 -15.96
C ILE A 24 -24.99 -17.35 -15.07
N ALA A 25 -24.87 -17.56 -13.75
CA ALA A 25 -24.53 -16.48 -12.83
C ALA A 25 -23.15 -15.87 -13.14
N HIS A 26 -22.15 -16.70 -13.41
CA HIS A 26 -20.76 -16.29 -13.59
C HIS A 26 -20.47 -15.68 -14.97
N VAL A 27 -21.10 -16.17 -16.03
CA VAL A 27 -20.86 -15.69 -17.39
C VAL A 27 -21.77 -14.50 -17.74
N LEU A 28 -23.01 -14.48 -17.24
CA LEU A 28 -24.00 -13.48 -17.61
C LEU A 28 -24.35 -12.53 -16.47
N LEU A 29 -24.95 -13.04 -15.39
CA LEU A 29 -25.63 -12.17 -14.40
C LEU A 29 -24.64 -11.30 -13.63
N ILE A 30 -23.58 -11.89 -13.06
CA ILE A 30 -22.58 -11.18 -12.27
C ILE A 30 -21.76 -10.24 -13.17
N PRO A 31 -21.22 -10.65 -14.33
CA PRO A 31 -20.49 -9.73 -15.21
C PRO A 31 -21.35 -8.58 -15.74
N ALA A 32 -22.62 -8.82 -16.09
CA ALA A 32 -23.52 -7.76 -16.51
C ALA A 32 -23.77 -6.74 -15.38
N LEU A 33 -23.99 -7.22 -14.15
CA LEU A 33 -24.12 -6.36 -12.98
C LEU A 33 -22.84 -5.56 -12.72
N LEU A 34 -21.67 -6.19 -12.79
CA LEU A 34 -20.38 -5.52 -12.64
C LEU A 34 -20.16 -4.46 -13.71
N LEU A 35 -20.48 -4.75 -14.97
CA LEU A 35 -20.39 -3.78 -16.07
C LEU A 35 -21.30 -2.57 -15.83
N ALA A 36 -22.53 -2.80 -15.37
CA ALA A 36 -23.46 -1.74 -15.00
C ALA A 36 -22.92 -0.88 -13.85
N LEU A 37 -22.43 -1.50 -12.78
CA LEU A 37 -21.85 -0.80 -11.63
C LEU A 37 -20.58 -0.03 -12.01
N ILE A 38 -19.69 -0.61 -12.83
CA ILE A 38 -18.49 0.07 -13.34
C ILE A 38 -18.89 1.28 -14.19
N THR A 39 -19.91 1.14 -15.04
CA THR A 39 -20.41 2.25 -15.87
C THR A 39 -20.93 3.39 -15.00
N VAL A 40 -21.74 3.08 -13.97
CA VAL A 40 -22.20 4.08 -12.99
C VAL A 40 -21.02 4.70 -12.25
N HIS A 41 -20.09 3.89 -11.77
CA HIS A 41 -18.90 4.35 -11.05
C HIS A 41 -18.06 5.32 -11.88
N LEU A 42 -17.73 4.98 -13.13
CA LEU A 42 -16.98 5.85 -14.04
C LEU A 42 -17.77 7.10 -14.41
N GLY A 43 -19.09 6.99 -14.60
CA GLY A 43 -19.99 8.12 -14.81
C GLY A 43 -19.96 9.11 -13.65
N LEU A 44 -19.99 8.62 -12.41
CA LEU A 44 -19.86 9.45 -11.20
C LEU A 44 -18.49 10.14 -11.15
N VAL A 45 -17.39 9.42 -11.38
CA VAL A 45 -16.04 10.01 -11.37
C VAL A 45 -15.88 11.08 -12.46
N PHE A 46 -16.46 10.86 -13.65
CA PHE A 46 -16.39 11.81 -14.76
C PHE A 46 -17.21 13.09 -14.49
N THR A 47 -18.41 12.93 -13.93
CA THR A 47 -19.31 14.04 -13.62
C THR A 47 -18.87 14.83 -12.39
N GLN A 48 -18.49 14.15 -11.31
CA GLN A 48 -18.07 14.77 -10.04
C GLN A 48 -16.61 15.24 -10.03
N LYS A 49 -15.85 14.91 -11.09
CA LYS A 49 -14.40 15.12 -11.22
C LYS A 49 -13.58 14.29 -10.24
N HIS A 50 -12.35 13.97 -10.65
CA HIS A 50 -11.45 13.18 -9.82
C HIS A 50 -10.89 14.03 -8.67
N THR A 51 -10.72 13.42 -7.51
CA THR A 51 -10.03 14.03 -6.36
C THR A 51 -8.55 14.25 -6.65
N GLN A 52 -7.94 15.23 -6.00
CA GLN A 52 -6.52 15.56 -6.18
C GLN A 52 -5.82 15.78 -4.84
N TRP A 53 -4.52 15.50 -4.78
CA TRP A 53 -3.69 15.90 -3.64
C TRP A 53 -3.61 17.43 -3.57
N PRO A 54 -3.63 18.07 -2.37
CA PRO A 54 -3.34 19.50 -2.22
C PRO A 54 -1.97 19.82 -2.84
N GLY A 55 -1.66 21.07 -3.15
CA GLY A 55 -0.38 21.43 -3.76
C GLY A 55 -0.45 22.80 -4.46
N PRO A 56 0.66 23.25 -5.09
CA PRO A 56 0.69 24.55 -5.75
C PRO A 56 -0.45 24.72 -6.76
N GLY A 57 -1.24 25.78 -6.60
CA GLY A 57 -2.38 26.10 -7.48
C GLY A 57 -3.60 25.19 -7.34
N ARG A 58 -3.61 24.23 -6.41
CA ARG A 58 -4.72 23.30 -6.19
C ARG A 58 -5.61 23.75 -5.05
N THR A 59 -6.90 23.91 -5.33
CA THR A 59 -7.92 24.32 -4.36
C THR A 59 -9.08 23.32 -4.38
N ASN A 60 -10.03 23.45 -3.46
CA ASN A 60 -11.25 22.62 -3.48
C ASN A 60 -12.17 22.94 -4.67
N GLY A 61 -12.01 24.09 -5.32
CA GLY A 61 -12.86 24.53 -6.43
C GLY A 61 -12.28 24.26 -7.82
N ASN A 62 -11.12 23.59 -7.92
CA ASN A 62 -10.46 23.37 -9.20
C ASN A 62 -9.88 21.96 -9.34
N VAL A 63 -9.47 21.62 -10.56
CA VAL A 63 -8.71 20.40 -10.87
C VAL A 63 -7.49 20.80 -11.69
N VAL A 64 -6.31 20.51 -11.18
CA VAL A 64 -5.04 20.83 -11.85
C VAL A 64 -4.39 19.56 -12.36
N GLY A 65 -4.31 19.42 -13.68
CA GLY A 65 -3.74 18.25 -14.32
C GLY A 65 -3.69 18.34 -15.84
N GLU A 66 -3.41 17.20 -16.47
CA GLU A 66 -3.41 17.07 -17.93
C GLU A 66 -4.86 16.95 -18.45
N ARG A 67 -5.15 17.52 -19.63
CA ARG A 67 -6.44 17.30 -20.30
C ARG A 67 -6.57 15.82 -20.70
N PHE A 68 -7.82 15.33 -20.73
CA PHE A 68 -8.13 13.94 -21.08
C PHE A 68 -7.50 13.52 -22.42
N PHE A 69 -7.63 14.37 -23.43
CA PHE A 69 -7.03 14.15 -24.75
C PHE A 69 -6.03 15.26 -25.09
N PRO A 70 -4.87 14.95 -25.72
CA PRO A 70 -4.40 13.61 -26.11
C PRO A 70 -3.57 12.90 -25.03
N ARG A 71 -2.94 13.67 -24.14
CA ARG A 71 -1.85 13.19 -23.29
C ARG A 71 -2.28 12.12 -22.28
N TYR A 72 -3.39 12.35 -21.59
CA TYR A 72 -3.88 11.41 -20.59
C TYR A 72 -4.34 10.09 -21.22
N ALA A 73 -5.13 10.16 -22.31
CA ALA A 73 -5.59 8.98 -23.05
C ALA A 73 -4.42 8.09 -23.52
N LEU A 74 -3.36 8.69 -24.09
CA LEU A 74 -2.17 7.94 -24.51
C LEU A 74 -1.45 7.26 -23.33
N LYS A 75 -1.29 7.96 -22.20
CA LYS A 75 -0.67 7.39 -20.99
C LYS A 75 -1.50 6.24 -20.42
N GLN A 76 -2.82 6.37 -20.36
CA GLN A 76 -3.71 5.30 -19.89
C GLN A 76 -3.72 4.10 -20.84
N GLY A 77 -3.76 4.33 -22.15
CA GLY A 77 -3.67 3.27 -23.15
C GLY A 77 -2.33 2.53 -23.09
N GLY A 78 -1.22 3.25 -22.94
CA GLY A 78 0.10 2.65 -22.74
C GLY A 78 0.18 1.83 -21.45
N PHE A 79 -0.36 2.35 -20.35
CA PHE A 79 -0.42 1.61 -19.08
C PHE A 79 -1.28 0.34 -19.20
N PHE A 80 -2.43 0.40 -19.88
CA PHE A 80 -3.25 -0.77 -20.19
C PHE A 80 -2.47 -1.84 -20.94
N MET A 81 -1.70 -1.47 -21.98
CA MET A 81 -0.90 -2.41 -22.76
C MET A 81 0.21 -3.06 -21.92
N ILE A 82 0.81 -2.32 -20.98
CA ILE A 82 1.78 -2.87 -20.03
C ILE A 82 1.11 -3.89 -19.11
N VAL A 83 -0.02 -3.54 -18.50
CA VAL A 83 -0.77 -4.46 -17.62
C VAL A 83 -1.19 -5.71 -18.38
N PHE A 84 -1.73 -5.55 -19.60
CA PHE A 84 -2.08 -6.66 -20.48
C PHE A 84 -0.87 -7.55 -20.78
N GLY A 85 0.27 -6.94 -21.17
CA GLY A 85 1.50 -7.68 -21.46
C GLY A 85 2.00 -8.47 -20.26
N VAL A 86 1.97 -7.89 -19.06
CA VAL A 86 2.35 -8.59 -17.81
C VAL A 86 1.40 -9.76 -17.53
N ILE A 87 0.08 -9.56 -17.61
CA ILE A 87 -0.90 -10.64 -17.37
C ILE A 87 -0.75 -11.75 -18.41
N ALA A 88 -0.57 -11.41 -19.69
CA ALA A 88 -0.37 -12.38 -20.76
C ALA A 88 0.93 -13.18 -20.57
N LEU A 89 2.03 -12.52 -20.21
CA LEU A 89 3.28 -13.19 -19.86
C LEU A 89 3.12 -14.09 -18.64
N MET A 90 2.43 -13.63 -17.59
CA MET A 90 2.18 -14.45 -16.42
C MET A 90 1.34 -15.68 -16.75
N GLY A 91 0.28 -15.53 -17.55
CA GLY A 91 -0.57 -16.64 -17.97
C GLY A 91 0.10 -17.63 -18.93
N GLY A 92 1.12 -17.20 -19.68
CA GLY A 92 1.90 -18.08 -20.56
C GLY A 92 3.10 -18.74 -19.88
N LEU A 93 3.78 -18.04 -18.96
CA LEU A 93 5.01 -18.50 -18.32
C LEU A 93 4.78 -19.25 -17.01
N PHE A 94 3.73 -18.90 -16.26
CA PHE A 94 3.42 -19.54 -14.98
C PHE A 94 2.11 -20.32 -15.10
N GLN A 95 2.18 -21.61 -14.80
CA GLN A 95 1.01 -22.47 -14.75
C GLN A 95 0.09 -22.05 -13.59
N ILE A 96 -1.18 -21.80 -13.91
CA ILE A 96 -2.22 -21.47 -12.93
C ILE A 96 -3.35 -22.50 -13.01
N ASN A 97 -3.82 -22.96 -11.84
CA ASN A 97 -4.92 -23.92 -11.68
C ASN A 97 -4.83 -25.18 -12.58
N PRO A 98 -3.89 -26.10 -12.32
CA PRO A 98 -3.65 -27.28 -13.15
C PRO A 98 -4.70 -28.38 -12.92
N ILE A 99 -5.94 -28.14 -13.36
CA ILE A 99 -7.11 -28.98 -13.03
C ILE A 99 -6.97 -30.46 -13.41
N TRP A 100 -6.13 -30.79 -14.40
CA TRP A 100 -5.84 -32.16 -14.81
C TRP A 100 -5.06 -32.96 -13.77
N LEU A 101 -4.38 -32.31 -12.81
CA LEU A 101 -3.68 -32.98 -11.71
C LEU A 101 -4.63 -33.41 -10.58
N PHE A 102 -5.79 -32.75 -10.44
CA PHE A 102 -6.73 -33.00 -9.34
C PHE A 102 -7.81 -34.02 -9.68
N GLY A 103 -8.11 -34.20 -10.97
CA GLY A 103 -9.16 -35.11 -11.43
C GLY A 103 -10.59 -34.54 -11.26
N PRO A 104 -11.62 -35.33 -11.59
CA PRO A 104 -13.01 -34.95 -11.38
C PRO A 104 -13.34 -34.87 -9.88
N TYR A 105 -14.32 -34.04 -9.53
CA TYR A 105 -14.81 -33.93 -8.16
C TYR A 105 -15.57 -35.20 -7.73
N GLU A 106 -15.13 -35.82 -6.64
CA GLU A 106 -15.80 -36.92 -5.95
C GLU A 106 -16.02 -36.54 -4.48
N ALA A 107 -17.24 -36.67 -3.97
CA ALA A 107 -17.60 -36.14 -2.65
C ALA A 107 -16.88 -36.81 -1.46
N TRP A 108 -16.31 -38.00 -1.67
CA TRP A 108 -15.55 -38.75 -0.67
C TRP A 108 -14.03 -38.63 -0.84
N VAL A 109 -13.55 -37.86 -1.82
CA VAL A 109 -12.11 -37.66 -2.10
C VAL A 109 -11.74 -36.20 -1.83
N VAL A 110 -10.65 -36.00 -1.10
CA VAL A 110 -10.11 -34.66 -0.81
C VAL A 110 -8.62 -34.60 -1.13
N SER A 111 -8.17 -33.45 -1.63
CA SER A 111 -6.74 -33.16 -1.81
C SER A 111 -6.12 -32.62 -0.53
N ALA A 112 -4.80 -32.81 -0.39
CA ALA A 112 -4.01 -31.98 0.52
C ALA A 112 -3.96 -30.53 0.00
N ALA A 113 -3.82 -29.55 0.91
CA ALA A 113 -3.78 -28.14 0.56
C ALA A 113 -5.03 -27.64 -0.20
N SER A 114 -6.21 -28.11 0.21
CA SER A 114 -7.48 -27.57 -0.30
C SER A 114 -7.67 -26.16 0.25
N GLN A 115 -7.35 -25.16 -0.59
CA GLN A 115 -7.42 -23.74 -0.27
C GLN A 115 -8.10 -23.01 -1.42
N PRO A 116 -8.88 -21.96 -1.16
CA PRO A 116 -9.45 -21.15 -2.21
C PRO A 116 -8.41 -20.14 -2.73
N ASP A 117 -8.76 -19.41 -3.79
CA ASP A 117 -7.88 -18.36 -4.33
C ASP A 117 -7.54 -17.29 -3.27
N TRP A 118 -6.35 -16.68 -3.42
CA TRP A 118 -5.76 -15.78 -2.42
C TRP A 118 -6.69 -14.64 -1.96
N TYR A 119 -7.58 -14.14 -2.83
CA TYR A 119 -8.48 -13.02 -2.53
C TYR A 119 -9.66 -13.43 -1.61
N VAL A 120 -10.02 -14.71 -1.56
CA VAL A 120 -11.01 -15.27 -0.62
C VAL A 120 -10.38 -16.10 0.51
N MET A 121 -9.06 -16.30 0.48
CA MET A 121 -8.31 -17.10 1.45
C MET A 121 -8.47 -16.64 2.91
N PHE A 122 -8.77 -15.36 3.14
CA PHE A 122 -9.09 -14.86 4.48
C PHE A 122 -10.37 -15.51 5.08
N LEU A 123 -11.32 -15.93 4.25
CA LEU A 123 -12.52 -16.63 4.71
C LEU A 123 -12.16 -18.02 5.21
N ASP A 124 -11.33 -18.74 4.47
CA ASP A 124 -10.83 -20.06 4.90
C ASP A 124 -9.91 -19.95 6.12
N GLY A 125 -9.07 -18.91 6.19
CA GLY A 125 -8.33 -18.62 7.41
C GLY A 125 -9.24 -18.39 8.61
N SER A 126 -10.35 -17.67 8.42
CA SER A 126 -11.29 -17.43 9.50
C SER A 126 -12.02 -18.71 9.95
N THR A 127 -12.35 -19.63 9.04
CA THR A 127 -12.95 -20.92 9.41
C THR A 127 -11.97 -21.79 10.19
N ARG A 128 -10.70 -21.84 9.76
CA ARG A 128 -9.62 -22.58 10.45
C ARG A 128 -9.34 -22.05 11.85
N LEU A 129 -9.39 -20.73 12.03
CA LEU A 129 -9.12 -20.10 13.32
C LEU A 129 -10.31 -20.09 14.27
N MET A 130 -11.55 -20.16 13.75
CA MET A 130 -12.76 -20.10 14.57
C MET A 130 -12.79 -21.24 15.61
N PRO A 131 -12.98 -20.95 16.91
CA PRO A 131 -13.25 -21.98 17.90
C PRO A 131 -14.57 -22.72 17.63
N ALA A 132 -14.76 -23.90 18.21
CA ALA A 132 -16.00 -24.68 18.08
C ALA A 132 -17.16 -24.08 18.91
N TRP A 133 -17.43 -22.79 18.75
CA TRP A 133 -18.52 -22.08 19.41
C TRP A 133 -19.84 -22.35 18.71
N GLN A 134 -20.64 -23.19 19.33
CA GLN A 134 -21.99 -23.51 18.92
C GLN A 134 -22.99 -22.86 19.88
N ILE A 135 -24.13 -22.41 19.34
CA ILE A 135 -25.26 -21.98 20.16
C ILE A 135 -26.41 -22.93 19.89
N ASP A 136 -26.85 -23.63 20.94
CA ASP A 136 -28.03 -24.48 20.93
C ASP A 136 -29.22 -23.67 21.45
N ILE A 137 -30.25 -23.55 20.62
CA ILE A 137 -31.47 -22.83 20.92
C ILE A 137 -32.57 -23.87 21.22
N PRO A 138 -33.02 -23.97 22.49
CA PRO A 138 -34.02 -24.95 22.91
C PRO A 138 -35.43 -24.47 22.54
N LEU A 139 -35.71 -24.32 21.24
CA LEU A 139 -37.03 -23.98 20.70
C LEU A 139 -37.50 -25.11 19.76
N GLY A 140 -38.66 -25.70 20.05
CA GLY A 140 -39.19 -26.84 19.29
C GLY A 140 -38.27 -28.06 19.37
N ASP A 141 -37.98 -28.67 18.22
CA ASP A 141 -37.07 -29.82 18.08
C ASP A 141 -35.57 -29.45 18.22
N GLY A 142 -35.28 -28.20 18.58
CA GLY A 142 -33.95 -27.66 18.77
C GLY A 142 -33.37 -27.04 17.49
N TYR A 143 -32.90 -25.81 17.58
CA TYR A 143 -32.15 -25.15 16.51
C TYR A 143 -30.70 -24.99 16.92
N VAL A 144 -29.79 -25.14 15.96
CA VAL A 144 -28.36 -24.99 16.19
C VAL A 144 -27.80 -23.90 15.30
N ILE A 145 -27.05 -22.97 15.89
CA ILE A 145 -26.16 -22.06 15.17
C ILE A 145 -24.77 -22.71 15.18
N PRO A 146 -24.31 -23.29 14.05
CA PRO A 146 -23.07 -24.06 14.02
C PRO A 146 -21.84 -23.13 14.10
N PRO A 147 -20.67 -23.65 14.50
CA PRO A 147 -19.43 -22.87 14.54
C PRO A 147 -19.06 -22.18 13.23
N LEU A 148 -19.43 -22.76 12.07
CA LEU A 148 -19.19 -22.16 10.76
C LEU A 148 -19.99 -20.87 10.52
N PHE A 149 -21.07 -20.61 11.26
CA PHE A 149 -21.88 -19.41 11.10
C PHE A 149 -21.06 -18.12 11.29
N TRP A 150 -20.16 -18.11 12.27
CA TRP A 150 -19.34 -16.94 12.59
C TRP A 150 -18.40 -16.54 11.44
N PRO A 151 -17.52 -17.42 10.92
CA PRO A 151 -16.60 -17.08 9.83
C PRO A 151 -17.28 -16.95 8.46
N THR A 152 -18.41 -17.61 8.21
CA THR A 152 -19.03 -17.63 6.87
C THR A 152 -20.17 -16.64 6.69
N VAL A 153 -20.79 -16.16 7.77
CA VAL A 153 -21.92 -15.21 7.72
C VAL A 153 -21.59 -13.95 8.48
N VAL A 154 -21.22 -14.06 9.76
CA VAL A 154 -21.01 -12.89 10.63
C VAL A 154 -19.80 -12.08 10.16
N LEU A 155 -18.66 -12.73 9.94
CA LEU A 155 -17.44 -12.02 9.54
C LEU A 155 -17.58 -11.32 8.17
N PRO A 156 -18.06 -11.96 7.08
CA PRO A 156 -18.31 -11.27 5.82
C PRO A 156 -19.33 -10.15 5.96
N GLY A 157 -20.39 -10.37 6.74
CA GLY A 157 -21.40 -9.35 7.03
C GLY A 157 -20.80 -8.12 7.72
N ILE A 158 -19.91 -8.33 8.70
CA ILE A 158 -19.18 -7.26 9.37
C ILE A 158 -18.24 -6.55 8.38
N LEU A 159 -17.47 -7.28 7.59
CA LEU A 159 -16.49 -6.68 6.66
C LEU A 159 -17.19 -5.83 5.58
N VAL A 160 -18.24 -6.36 4.98
CA VAL A 160 -19.04 -5.62 3.97
C VAL A 160 -19.78 -4.46 4.62
N GLY A 161 -20.45 -4.70 5.76
CA GLY A 161 -21.21 -3.69 6.49
C GLY A 161 -20.34 -2.53 6.96
N LEU A 162 -19.23 -2.81 7.64
CA LEU A 162 -18.30 -1.79 8.12
C LEU A 162 -17.66 -1.03 6.97
N SER A 163 -17.21 -1.70 5.89
CA SER A 163 -16.58 -1.02 4.76
C SER A 163 -17.57 -0.10 4.02
N THR A 164 -18.82 -0.55 3.85
CA THR A 164 -19.88 0.24 3.19
C THR A 164 -20.30 1.43 4.04
N LEU A 165 -20.39 1.24 5.36
CA LEU A 165 -20.83 2.27 6.28
C LEU A 165 -19.69 3.17 6.78
N TYR A 166 -18.43 2.84 6.47
CA TYR A 166 -17.25 3.54 6.98
C TYR A 166 -17.30 5.07 6.82
N PRO A 167 -17.64 5.63 5.64
CA PRO A 167 -17.70 7.08 5.47
C PRO A 167 -18.71 7.75 6.41
N PHE A 168 -19.85 7.10 6.69
CA PHE A 168 -20.89 7.63 7.58
C PHE A 168 -20.49 7.53 9.05
N VAL A 169 -19.83 6.42 9.42
CA VAL A 169 -19.28 6.23 10.78
C VAL A 169 -18.20 7.27 11.06
N GLU A 170 -17.26 7.46 10.13
CA GLU A 170 -16.20 8.45 10.27
C GLU A 170 -16.76 9.88 10.32
N ALA A 171 -17.66 10.26 9.40
CA ALA A 171 -18.28 11.57 9.39
C ALA A 171 -19.03 11.89 10.69
N ARG A 172 -19.74 10.89 11.25
CA ARG A 172 -20.43 11.03 12.54
C ARG A 172 -19.47 11.19 13.71
N HIS A 173 -18.39 10.43 13.73
CA HIS A 173 -17.41 10.48 14.83
C HIS A 173 -16.60 11.78 14.81
N LEU A 174 -16.11 12.19 13.63
CA LEU A 174 -15.31 13.41 13.46
C LEU A 174 -16.16 14.68 13.34
N LYS A 175 -17.49 14.53 13.18
CA LYS A 175 -18.43 15.63 12.89
C LYS A 175 -18.03 16.41 11.63
N ASP A 176 -17.40 15.75 10.66
CA ASP A 176 -16.96 16.37 9.41
C ASP A 176 -17.96 16.08 8.29
N TYR A 177 -18.85 17.04 8.05
CA TYR A 177 -19.89 16.98 7.02
C TYR A 177 -19.62 17.96 5.87
N ARG A 178 -18.40 18.49 5.78
CA ARG A 178 -18.02 19.44 4.73
C ARG A 178 -17.71 18.71 3.43
N THR A 179 -17.81 19.42 2.32
CA THR A 179 -17.39 18.91 1.03
C THR A 179 -15.86 18.96 0.90
N HIS A 180 -15.25 17.80 0.67
CA HIS A 180 -13.80 17.67 0.48
C HIS A 180 -13.48 17.21 -0.94
N HIS A 181 -12.74 18.03 -1.68
CA HIS A 181 -12.24 17.66 -3.02
C HIS A 181 -10.71 17.44 -3.03
N LEU A 182 -10.02 17.93 -1.99
CA LEU A 182 -8.60 17.67 -1.75
C LEU A 182 -8.40 16.44 -0.87
N LEU A 183 -7.48 15.56 -1.29
CA LEU A 183 -7.12 14.36 -0.55
C LEU A 183 -6.30 14.71 0.69
N GLN A 184 -6.58 14.02 1.80
CA GLN A 184 -5.77 14.08 3.00
C GLN A 184 -4.64 13.05 2.90
N ARG A 185 -3.38 13.46 3.11
CA ARG A 185 -2.27 12.50 3.12
C ARG A 185 -2.49 11.50 4.25
N PRO A 186 -2.18 10.20 4.07
CA PRO A 186 -2.41 9.21 5.12
C PRO A 186 -1.73 9.58 6.44
N ARG A 187 -0.55 10.22 6.38
CA ARG A 187 0.13 10.68 7.59
C ARG A 187 -0.60 11.81 8.33
N ASP A 188 -1.45 12.59 7.66
CA ASP A 188 -2.15 13.75 8.23
C ASP A 188 -3.42 13.36 9.00
N VAL A 189 -3.88 12.11 8.83
CA VAL A 189 -5.02 11.52 9.54
C VAL A 189 -4.60 10.22 10.24
N PRO A 190 -3.76 10.30 11.30
CA PRO A 190 -3.14 9.14 11.92
C PRO A 190 -4.14 8.06 12.36
N ALA A 191 -5.28 8.46 12.93
CA ALA A 191 -6.29 7.53 13.42
C ALA A 191 -6.92 6.71 12.27
N ARG A 192 -7.33 7.36 11.18
CA ARG A 192 -7.88 6.66 10.00
C ARG A 192 -6.85 5.73 9.38
N THR A 193 -5.62 6.20 9.21
CA THR A 193 -4.53 5.38 8.63
C THR A 193 -4.20 4.19 9.51
N ALA A 194 -4.21 4.36 10.84
CA ALA A 194 -4.02 3.27 11.79
C ALA A 194 -5.18 2.26 11.78
N VAL A 195 -6.44 2.70 11.65
CA VAL A 195 -7.59 1.79 11.43
C VAL A 195 -7.44 1.02 10.12
N GLY A 196 -7.01 1.68 9.05
CA GLY A 196 -6.70 1.01 7.78
C GLY A 196 -5.61 -0.05 7.91
N ALA A 197 -4.51 0.28 8.59
CA ALA A 197 -3.43 -0.68 8.87
C ALA A 197 -3.87 -1.85 9.76
N MET A 198 -4.73 -1.59 10.75
CA MET A 198 -5.37 -2.62 11.57
C MET A 198 -6.21 -3.57 10.72
N ALA A 199 -7.04 -3.05 9.81
CA ALA A 199 -7.86 -3.87 8.91
C ALA A 199 -7.00 -4.70 7.94
N VAL A 200 -5.93 -4.10 7.38
CA VAL A 200 -4.97 -4.82 6.52
C VAL A 200 -4.25 -5.91 7.31
N SER A 201 -3.78 -5.62 8.52
CA SER A 201 -3.14 -6.63 9.38
C SER A 201 -4.08 -7.77 9.73
N PHE A 202 -5.36 -7.46 10.03
CA PHE A 202 -6.38 -8.46 10.28
C PHE A 202 -6.60 -9.37 9.06
N TYR A 203 -6.75 -8.77 7.88
CA TYR A 203 -6.86 -9.50 6.61
C TYR A 203 -5.63 -10.38 6.34
N LEU A 204 -4.42 -9.87 6.55
CA LEU A 204 -3.19 -10.63 6.32
C LEU A 204 -3.05 -11.82 7.26
N VAL A 205 -3.38 -11.67 8.55
CA VAL A 205 -3.36 -12.79 9.50
C VAL A 205 -4.33 -13.89 9.07
N LEU A 206 -5.56 -13.50 8.69
CA LEU A 206 -6.54 -14.46 8.18
C LEU A 206 -6.05 -15.13 6.89
N THR A 207 -5.62 -14.36 5.90
CA THR A 207 -5.10 -14.90 4.63
C THR A 207 -3.96 -15.87 4.88
N LEU A 208 -2.94 -15.51 5.67
CA LEU A 208 -1.84 -16.43 5.99
C LEU A 208 -2.33 -17.69 6.73
N SER A 209 -3.32 -17.56 7.60
CA SER A 209 -3.91 -18.70 8.31
C SER A 209 -4.73 -19.61 7.40
N GLY A 210 -5.25 -19.10 6.28
CA GLY A 210 -5.87 -19.92 5.22
C GLY A 210 -4.87 -20.87 4.56
N ALA A 211 -3.57 -20.51 4.57
CA ALA A 211 -2.50 -21.37 4.10
C ALA A 211 -1.76 -22.14 5.22
N ASN A 212 -2.36 -22.30 6.40
CA ASN A 212 -1.65 -22.82 7.58
C ASN A 212 -1.08 -24.24 7.40
N ASP A 213 -1.73 -25.11 6.62
CA ASP A 213 -1.30 -26.48 6.34
C ASP A 213 -0.10 -26.53 5.40
N VAL A 214 -0.13 -25.71 4.34
CA VAL A 214 1.02 -25.55 3.42
C VAL A 214 2.21 -24.91 4.14
N ILE A 215 1.97 -23.90 4.97
CA ILE A 215 3.03 -23.26 5.77
C ILE A 215 3.60 -24.27 6.78
N ALA A 216 2.75 -25.02 7.49
CA ALA A 216 3.17 -26.05 8.42
C ALA A 216 4.05 -27.11 7.74
N ASP A 217 3.64 -27.59 6.56
CA ASP A 217 4.41 -28.55 5.75
C ASP A 217 5.75 -27.97 5.28
N LYS A 218 5.77 -26.79 4.65
CA LYS A 218 7.01 -26.24 4.05
C LYS A 218 8.00 -25.71 5.06
N PHE A 219 7.55 -25.20 6.19
CA PHE A 219 8.42 -24.67 7.24
C PHE A 219 8.64 -25.65 8.40
N GLN A 220 8.07 -26.86 8.32
CA GLN A 220 8.21 -27.90 9.35
C GLN A 220 7.76 -27.41 10.74
N ILE A 221 6.61 -26.71 10.77
CA ILE A 221 5.98 -26.18 11.98
C ILE A 221 4.76 -27.04 12.31
N SER A 222 4.46 -27.25 13.59
CA SER A 222 3.23 -27.94 14.00
C SER A 222 1.98 -27.19 13.50
N LEU A 223 1.03 -27.93 12.92
CA LEU A 223 -0.26 -27.36 12.49
C LEU A 223 -1.03 -26.72 13.66
N ASN A 224 -1.00 -27.33 14.85
CA ASN A 224 -1.62 -26.77 16.04
C ASN A 224 -0.95 -25.47 16.47
N ALA A 225 0.39 -25.38 16.36
CA ALA A 225 1.12 -24.16 16.64
C ALA A 225 0.73 -23.05 15.64
N MET A 226 0.55 -23.37 14.35
CA MET A 226 0.07 -22.41 13.36
C MET A 226 -1.34 -21.90 13.67
N THR A 227 -2.27 -22.77 14.07
CA THR A 227 -3.63 -22.35 14.45
C THR A 227 -3.61 -21.44 15.69
N TRP A 228 -2.83 -21.78 16.71
CA TRP A 228 -2.69 -20.92 17.90
C TRP A 228 -2.00 -19.60 17.59
N ALA A 229 -0.95 -19.61 16.76
CA ALA A 229 -0.28 -18.41 16.30
C ALA A 229 -1.25 -17.49 15.54
N GLY A 230 -2.10 -18.05 14.67
CA GLY A 230 -3.15 -17.29 13.98
C GLY A 230 -4.18 -16.71 14.94
N ARG A 231 -4.67 -17.48 15.92
CA ARG A 231 -5.64 -17.01 16.94
C ARG A 231 -5.08 -15.88 17.80
N VAL A 232 -3.87 -16.05 18.33
CA VAL A 232 -3.17 -15.03 19.12
C VAL A 232 -2.85 -13.82 18.24
N GLY A 233 -2.36 -14.06 17.02
CA GLY A 233 -2.05 -13.04 16.03
C GLY A 233 -3.26 -12.19 15.67
N LEU A 234 -4.45 -12.78 15.53
CA LEU A 234 -5.68 -12.05 15.20
C LEU A 234 -6.08 -11.05 16.29
N LEU A 235 -5.73 -11.32 17.54
CA LEU A 235 -6.01 -10.45 18.68
C LEU A 235 -4.91 -9.41 18.92
N ILE A 236 -3.64 -9.75 18.66
CA ILE A 236 -2.50 -8.89 19.00
C ILE A 236 -2.02 -8.04 17.82
N LEU A 237 -1.90 -8.62 16.62
CA LEU A 237 -1.28 -7.93 15.47
C LEU A 237 -2.11 -6.74 14.99
N PRO A 238 -3.46 -6.78 14.88
CA PRO A 238 -4.21 -5.62 14.43
C PRO A 238 -4.11 -4.42 15.39
N PRO A 239 -4.29 -4.56 16.73
CA PRO A 239 -4.06 -3.45 17.65
C PRO A 239 -2.61 -2.95 17.68
N LEU A 240 -1.62 -3.85 17.53
CA LEU A 240 -0.22 -3.46 17.42
C LEU A 240 0.04 -2.66 16.14
N ALA A 241 -0.50 -3.10 15.00
CA ALA A 241 -0.43 -2.38 13.73
C ALA A 241 -1.05 -0.99 13.85
N TYR A 242 -2.21 -0.89 14.50
CA TYR A 242 -2.83 0.41 14.82
C TYR A 242 -1.85 1.31 15.59
N PHE A 243 -1.31 0.83 16.71
CA PHE A 243 -0.43 1.62 17.57
C PHE A 243 0.84 2.07 16.82
N VAL A 244 1.51 1.13 16.14
CA VAL A 244 2.73 1.41 15.40
C VAL A 244 2.47 2.40 14.26
N THR A 245 1.44 2.17 13.44
CA THR A 245 1.08 3.08 12.35
C THR A 245 0.73 4.47 12.86
N TYR A 246 -0.04 4.57 13.94
CA TYR A 246 -0.38 5.85 14.55
C TYR A 246 0.88 6.63 14.96
N ARG A 247 1.84 5.98 15.62
CA ARG A 247 3.10 6.59 16.05
C ARG A 247 3.99 6.96 14.86
N ILE A 248 4.04 6.12 13.83
CA ILE A 248 4.75 6.43 12.57
C ILE A 248 4.15 7.67 11.92
N CYS A 249 2.82 7.77 11.82
CA CYS A 249 2.18 8.95 11.24
C CYS A 249 2.54 10.24 12.01
N LEU A 250 2.51 10.22 13.34
CA LEU A 250 2.93 11.36 14.16
C LEU A 250 4.41 11.72 13.96
N GLY A 251 5.31 10.73 13.94
CA GLY A 251 6.73 10.97 13.65
C GLY A 251 6.96 11.55 12.25
N LEU A 252 6.20 11.09 11.25
CA LEU A 252 6.24 11.64 9.89
C LEU A 252 5.71 13.08 9.82
N GLN A 253 4.68 13.42 10.59
CA GLN A 253 4.19 14.80 10.70
C GLN A 253 5.21 15.70 11.38
N GLN A 254 5.81 15.24 12.48
CA GLN A 254 6.84 15.97 13.20
C GLN A 254 8.04 16.27 12.30
N HIS A 255 8.53 15.26 11.58
CA HIS A 255 9.61 15.45 10.62
C HIS A 255 9.24 16.42 9.49
N ASP A 256 8.00 16.39 8.98
CA ASP A 256 7.56 17.36 7.97
C ASP A 256 7.58 18.80 8.56
N ARG A 257 7.20 18.99 9.83
CA ARG A 257 7.27 20.29 10.53
C ARG A 257 8.69 20.75 10.84
N GLU A 258 9.57 19.84 11.24
CA GLU A 258 10.99 20.15 11.51
C GLU A 258 11.68 20.70 10.27
N VAL A 259 11.41 20.10 9.10
CA VAL A 259 11.95 20.59 7.82
C VAL A 259 11.37 21.95 7.44
N LEU A 260 10.10 22.22 7.73
CA LEU A 260 9.50 23.54 7.49
C LEU A 260 10.02 24.62 8.44
N ALA A 261 10.43 24.25 9.66
CA ALA A 261 10.94 25.19 10.65
C ALA A 261 12.45 25.46 10.50
N HIS A 262 13.24 24.42 10.20
CA HIS A 262 14.71 24.51 10.18
C HIS A 262 15.32 24.45 8.78
N GLY A 263 14.54 24.10 7.75
CA GLY A 263 15.03 23.88 6.39
C GLY A 263 15.40 22.41 6.12
N VAL A 264 15.83 22.16 4.88
CA VAL A 264 16.24 20.84 4.41
C VAL A 264 17.69 20.58 4.80
N GLU A 265 17.91 19.45 5.46
CA GLU A 265 19.24 18.91 5.77
C GLU A 265 20.09 18.78 4.49
N THR A 266 21.25 19.43 4.46
CA THR A 266 22.17 19.36 3.31
C THR A 266 23.17 18.21 3.42
N GLY A 267 23.37 17.66 4.63
CA GLY A 267 24.44 16.71 4.92
C GLY A 267 25.84 17.34 5.01
N ILE A 268 25.95 18.68 4.95
CA ILE A 268 27.22 19.41 5.09
C ILE A 268 27.36 19.85 6.55
N ILE A 269 28.38 19.31 7.24
CA ILE A 269 28.71 19.68 8.62
C ILE A 269 29.80 20.76 8.60
N ARG A 270 29.55 21.88 9.27
CA ARG A 270 30.51 22.98 9.44
C ARG A 270 30.93 23.09 10.90
N ARG A 271 32.25 23.22 11.14
CA ARG A 271 32.81 23.56 12.45
C ARG A 271 32.91 25.08 12.60
N LEU A 272 32.32 25.62 13.66
CA LEU A 272 32.36 27.03 14.01
C LEU A 272 33.68 27.39 14.74
N PRO A 273 34.06 28.69 14.77
CA PRO A 273 35.27 29.14 15.47
C PRO A 273 35.29 28.81 16.97
N ASP A 274 34.11 28.67 17.59
CA ASP A 274 33.93 28.26 19.00
C ASP A 274 34.04 26.74 19.21
N GLY A 275 34.26 25.97 18.14
CA GLY A 275 34.40 24.52 18.16
C GLY A 275 33.11 23.73 17.98
N LYS A 276 31.93 24.37 17.90
CA LYS A 276 30.65 23.68 17.67
C LYS A 276 30.54 23.12 16.25
N PHE A 277 29.85 22.00 16.11
CA PHE A 277 29.47 21.44 14.81
C PHE A 277 28.02 21.78 14.53
N VAL A 278 27.75 22.37 13.37
CA VAL A 278 26.41 22.69 12.90
C VAL A 278 26.20 22.05 11.53
N GLU A 279 25.04 21.45 11.32
CA GLU A 279 24.61 21.06 9.99
C GLU A 279 24.08 22.30 9.25
N VAL A 280 24.53 22.48 8.02
CA VAL A 280 24.00 23.54 7.17
C VAL A 280 22.63 23.09 6.67
N HIS A 281 21.58 23.87 6.96
CA HIS A 281 20.25 23.62 6.42
C HIS A 281 19.95 24.61 5.28
N GLN A 282 19.31 24.10 4.23
CA GLN A 282 18.78 24.92 3.15
C GLN A 282 17.36 25.39 3.51
N PRO A 283 17.12 26.69 3.79
CA PRO A 283 15.78 27.19 4.04
C PRO A 283 14.87 27.03 2.81
N LEU A 284 13.58 26.79 3.06
CA LEU A 284 12.55 26.66 2.02
C LEU A 284 11.82 27.97 1.72
N SER A 285 11.92 28.96 2.60
CA SER A 285 11.37 30.32 2.43
C SER A 285 12.45 31.38 2.55
N ALA A 286 12.10 32.63 2.20
CA ALA A 286 12.87 33.78 2.65
C ALA A 286 13.01 33.74 4.18
N GLN A 287 14.20 34.08 4.67
CA GLN A 287 14.50 34.18 6.09
C GLN A 287 14.28 35.62 6.55
N ASP A 288 13.76 35.79 7.76
CA ASP A 288 13.70 37.08 8.44
C ASP A 288 15.11 37.54 8.85
N HIS A 289 15.24 38.76 9.38
CA HIS A 289 16.52 39.35 9.80
C HIS A 289 17.30 38.47 10.81
N ASP A 290 16.60 37.64 11.58
CA ASP A 290 17.19 36.71 12.56
C ASP A 290 17.49 35.30 11.98
N GLY A 291 17.35 35.10 10.66
CA GLY A 291 17.65 33.83 9.99
C GLY A 291 16.55 32.76 10.07
N HIS A 292 15.38 33.12 10.61
CA HIS A 292 14.23 32.21 10.72
C HIS A 292 13.27 32.39 9.54
N GLY A 293 12.87 31.29 8.90
CA GLY A 293 11.87 31.29 7.83
C GLY A 293 10.95 30.10 8.02
N ALA A 294 9.83 30.30 8.72
CA ALA A 294 8.88 29.23 9.02
C ALA A 294 7.76 29.22 7.98
N LEU A 295 7.61 28.09 7.27
CA LEU A 295 6.49 27.87 6.36
C LEU A 295 5.34 27.15 7.06
N GLU A 296 4.11 27.56 6.77
CA GLU A 296 2.92 26.84 7.22
C GLU A 296 2.74 25.51 6.46
N TYR A 297 2.30 24.46 7.17
CA TYR A 297 2.00 23.18 6.56
C TYR A 297 0.66 23.23 5.80
N THR A 298 0.70 22.95 4.50
CA THR A 298 -0.47 23.03 3.61
C THR A 298 -1.01 21.67 3.14
N GLY A 299 -0.52 20.57 3.73
CA GLY A 299 -0.90 19.21 3.29
C GLY A 299 -0.14 18.72 2.04
N TRP A 300 0.77 19.52 1.46
CA TRP A 300 1.63 19.11 0.35
C TRP A 300 2.84 18.28 0.82
N VAL A 301 3.51 17.62 -0.12
CA VAL A 301 4.75 16.89 0.14
C VAL A 301 5.88 17.88 0.41
N VAL A 302 6.45 17.81 1.62
CA VAL A 302 7.65 18.57 2.00
C VAL A 302 8.89 17.89 1.41
N PRO A 303 9.74 18.57 0.62
CA PRO A 303 10.97 18.01 0.10
C PRO A 303 11.98 17.84 1.24
N LYS A 304 12.56 16.64 1.36
CA LYS A 304 13.49 16.29 2.46
C LYS A 304 14.93 16.08 2.00
N LYS A 305 15.19 16.23 0.70
CA LYS A 305 16.51 15.97 0.12
C LYS A 305 16.84 17.06 -0.88
N MET A 306 18.09 17.50 -0.88
CA MET A 306 18.59 18.55 -1.78
C MET A 306 18.40 18.21 -3.27
N ASN A 307 18.45 16.93 -3.65
CA ASN A 307 18.17 16.52 -5.03
C ASN A 307 16.72 16.80 -5.49
N ARG A 308 15.76 16.89 -4.56
CA ARG A 308 14.37 17.27 -4.86
C ARG A 308 14.21 18.78 -5.02
N LEU A 309 15.18 19.57 -4.55
CA LEU A 309 15.25 21.01 -4.71
C LEU A 309 16.02 21.42 -5.98
N GLY A 310 16.49 20.46 -6.78
CA GLY A 310 17.31 20.76 -7.97
C GLY A 310 18.75 21.15 -7.65
N ALA A 311 19.25 20.80 -6.45
CA ALA A 311 20.64 21.08 -6.08
C ALA A 311 21.67 20.26 -6.89
N LEU A 312 21.23 19.14 -7.48
CA LEU A 312 22.05 18.39 -8.44
C LEU A 312 21.86 19.02 -9.82
N GLY A 313 22.98 19.34 -10.48
CA GLY A 313 22.96 19.76 -11.87
C GLY A 313 22.37 18.68 -12.79
N PRO A 314 21.93 19.06 -14.00
CA PRO A 314 21.40 18.10 -14.96
C PRO A 314 22.43 17.02 -15.26
N ALA A 315 21.98 15.77 -15.37
CA ALA A 315 22.83 14.67 -15.82
C ALA A 315 23.34 14.98 -17.23
N ILE A 316 24.61 14.64 -17.48
CA ILE A 316 25.22 14.78 -18.80
C ILE A 316 24.40 13.95 -19.79
N ARG A 317 24.03 14.55 -20.93
CA ARG A 317 23.26 13.84 -21.94
C ARG A 317 24.07 12.67 -22.51
N GLY A 318 23.48 11.47 -22.50
CA GLY A 318 24.10 10.24 -22.97
C GLY A 318 23.33 9.01 -22.47
N PHE A 319 23.33 7.93 -23.24
CA PHE A 319 22.67 6.66 -22.84
C PHE A 319 23.68 5.67 -22.24
N PHE A 320 24.80 5.44 -22.93
CA PHE A 320 25.95 4.68 -22.41
C PHE A 320 27.25 5.50 -22.36
N TYR A 321 27.33 6.59 -23.12
CA TYR A 321 28.49 7.47 -23.21
C TYR A 321 28.04 8.93 -23.19
N PRO A 322 28.80 9.84 -22.53
CA PRO A 322 28.49 11.26 -22.50
C PRO A 322 28.63 11.88 -23.90
N ILE A 323 27.60 12.56 -24.36
CA ILE A 323 27.54 13.30 -25.63
C ILE A 323 28.01 14.75 -25.42
N GLU A 324 27.88 15.26 -24.21
CA GLU A 324 28.26 16.62 -23.82
C GLU A 324 29.42 16.56 -22.80
N LYS A 325 30.30 17.57 -22.81
CA LYS A 325 31.33 17.69 -21.77
C LYS A 325 30.65 18.05 -20.44
N PRO A 326 31.09 17.49 -19.29
CA PRO A 326 30.57 17.88 -17.99
C PRO A 326 30.69 19.39 -17.83
N VAL A 327 29.61 20.05 -17.42
CA VAL A 327 29.68 21.42 -16.92
C VAL A 327 30.41 21.35 -15.58
N ASP A 328 31.44 22.19 -15.38
CA ASP A 328 32.13 22.28 -14.10
C ASP A 328 31.10 22.54 -12.99
N ALA A 329 31.14 21.72 -11.95
CA ALA A 329 30.17 21.81 -10.86
C ALA A 329 30.17 23.25 -10.30
N PRO A 330 29.00 23.84 -9.98
CA PRO A 330 28.97 25.15 -9.37
C PRO A 330 29.75 25.08 -8.05
N VAL A 331 30.91 25.75 -8.01
CA VAL A 331 31.71 25.90 -6.81
C VAL A 331 30.81 26.61 -5.79
N SER A 332 30.57 25.97 -4.65
CA SER A 332 29.82 26.59 -3.56
C SER A 332 30.43 27.97 -3.26
N PRO A 333 29.64 29.05 -3.10
CA PRO A 333 30.14 30.42 -2.97
C PRO A 333 31.12 30.67 -1.79
N GLY A 334 31.37 29.66 -0.94
CA GLY A 334 32.27 29.73 0.20
C GLY A 334 33.60 28.99 0.07
N HIS A 335 33.90 28.34 -1.07
CA HIS A 335 35.20 27.69 -1.27
C HIS A 335 36.04 28.46 -2.31
N PRO A 336 37.12 29.16 -1.91
CA PRO A 336 38.13 29.57 -2.88
C PRO A 336 38.67 28.30 -3.57
N PRO A 337 39.08 28.38 -4.86
CA PRO A 337 39.74 27.28 -5.54
C PRO A 337 40.86 26.76 -4.65
N VAL A 338 40.91 25.45 -4.41
CA VAL A 338 42.06 24.84 -3.75
C VAL A 338 43.25 25.15 -4.64
N GLU A 339 44.16 26.00 -4.17
CA GLU A 339 45.38 26.32 -4.91
C GLU A 339 46.09 25.01 -5.26
N PRO A 340 46.59 24.85 -6.50
CA PRO A 340 47.32 23.66 -6.88
C PRO A 340 48.47 23.46 -5.90
N ARG A 341 48.53 22.26 -5.32
CA ARG A 341 49.55 21.87 -4.34
C ARG A 341 50.93 22.20 -4.95
N PRO A 342 51.78 23.02 -4.30
CA PRO A 342 53.07 23.37 -4.88
C PRO A 342 53.85 22.08 -5.15
N GLU A 343 54.42 21.98 -6.36
CA GLU A 343 55.25 20.85 -6.77
C GLU A 343 56.34 20.64 -5.72
N ARG A 344 56.34 19.43 -5.15
CA ARG A 344 57.31 19.03 -4.16
C ARG A 344 58.65 18.88 -4.89
N THR A 345 59.54 19.84 -4.71
CA THR A 345 60.92 19.76 -5.20
C THR A 345 61.59 18.56 -4.53
N GLU A 346 61.91 17.53 -5.30
CA GLU A 346 62.70 16.41 -4.84
C GLU A 346 64.11 16.91 -4.51
N ILE A 347 64.47 16.83 -3.23
CA ILE A 347 65.84 17.04 -2.77
C ILE A 347 66.60 15.77 -3.14
N SER A 348 67.42 15.80 -4.20
CA SER A 348 68.35 14.73 -4.50
C SER A 348 69.52 14.78 -3.51
N SER A 349 69.67 13.74 -2.71
CA SER A 349 70.89 13.50 -1.95
C SER A 349 71.96 12.95 -2.90
N GLY A 350 73.12 13.59 -2.89
CA GLY A 350 74.24 13.30 -3.79
C GLY A 350 74.71 11.85 -3.74
N SER A 351 75.14 11.35 -4.90
CA SER A 351 76.14 10.28 -4.96
C SER A 351 77.33 10.78 -5.78
N GLU A 352 78.39 11.14 -5.06
CA GLU A 352 79.74 10.99 -5.61
C GLU A 352 79.93 9.52 -5.95
N SER A 353 80.31 9.20 -7.19
CA SER A 353 81.12 8.03 -7.43
C SER A 353 82.20 8.37 -8.45
N ARG A 354 83.43 8.15 -8.00
CA ARG A 354 84.68 8.22 -8.74
C ARG A 354 84.65 7.21 -9.89
N HIS A 355 85.08 7.63 -11.08
CA HIS A 355 86.23 7.06 -11.76
C HIS A 355 86.70 7.95 -12.91
#